data_AF-A0A9D9R1D9-F1
#
_entry.id   AF-A0A9D9R1D9-F1
#
_cell.length_a   1.000
_cell.length_b   1.000
_cell.length_c   1.000
_cell.angle_alpha   90.00
_cell.angle_beta   90.00
_cell.angle_gamma   90.00
#
_symmetry.space_group_name_H-M   'P 1'
#
loop_
_entity.id
_entity.type
_entity.pdbx_description
1 polymer ?
#
loop_
_entity_poly.entity_id
_entity_poly.type
_entity_poly.pdbx_seq_one_letter_code
_entity_poly.pdbx_strand_id
1 'polypeptide(L)'
;MEQPEAQTDLTSNNYYLNKQKDNNPFHETGQLRRAKMHAAYLIEAIDSSKALTPSLHQLLEASLILETTNSKILAAYLKRSPATIRSEFQRICTVLGHIGEFQKTSSIKI
;
A
#
# COMPACT_ATOMS: atom_id res chain seq x y z
N MET A 1 -21.86 -21.96 -38.59
CA MET A 1 -21.89 -22.19 -37.14
C MET A 1 -20.70 -21.42 -36.60
N GLU A 2 -20.92 -20.14 -36.33
CA GLU A 2 -19.87 -19.18 -36.00
C GLU A 2 -20.16 -18.71 -34.57
N GLN A 3 -19.24 -18.97 -33.65
CA GLN A 3 -19.34 -18.45 -32.29
C GLN A 3 -18.84 -17.00 -32.25
N PRO A 4 -19.47 -16.09 -31.50
CA PRO A 4 -18.85 -14.83 -31.15
C PRO A 4 -18.18 -14.91 -29.78
N GLU A 5 -16.86 -14.71 -29.77
CA GLU A 5 -16.06 -14.43 -28.58
C GLU A 5 -16.33 -12.99 -28.10
N ALA A 6 -16.55 -12.80 -26.79
CA ALA A 6 -16.65 -11.47 -26.17
C ALA A 6 -15.89 -11.40 -24.84
N GLN A 7 -14.60 -11.10 -24.99
CA GLN A 7 -13.77 -10.17 -24.22
C GLN A 7 -14.23 -9.79 -22.80
N THR A 8 -13.43 -10.22 -21.82
CA THR A 8 -13.44 -9.77 -20.43
C THR A 8 -13.01 -8.30 -20.31
N ASP A 9 -13.95 -7.43 -19.94
CA ASP A 9 -13.70 -6.02 -19.62
C ASP A 9 -13.25 -5.89 -18.14
N LEU A 10 -11.93 -5.99 -17.91
CA LEU A 10 -11.28 -5.66 -16.64
C LEU A 10 -10.73 -4.24 -16.71
N THR A 11 -11.61 -3.24 -16.76
CA THR A 11 -11.19 -1.83 -16.78
C THR A 11 -12.10 -0.92 -15.96
N SER A 12 -12.33 -1.29 -14.70
CA SER A 12 -13.04 -0.43 -13.74
C SER A 12 -12.26 -0.33 -12.44
N ASN A 13 -11.20 0.48 -12.41
CA ASN A 13 -10.64 1.00 -11.15
C ASN A 13 -9.81 2.30 -11.28
N ASN A 14 -9.51 2.79 -12.50
CA ASN A 14 -8.71 4.02 -12.67
C ASN A 14 -9.52 5.31 -12.90
N TYR A 15 -10.85 5.24 -13.01
CA TYR A 15 -11.67 6.43 -13.31
C TYR A 15 -12.06 7.29 -12.11
N TYR A 16 -11.84 6.82 -10.87
CA TYR A 16 -12.20 7.59 -9.68
C TYR A 16 -11.09 8.53 -9.18
N LEU A 17 -9.85 8.40 -9.64
CA LEU A 17 -8.74 9.25 -9.17
C LEU A 17 -8.55 10.56 -9.95
N ASN A 18 -9.18 10.72 -11.12
CA ASN A 18 -8.91 11.85 -12.03
C ASN A 18 -9.98 12.96 -12.03
N LYS A 19 -10.81 13.06 -10.97
CA LYS A 19 -11.91 14.04 -10.91
C LYS A 19 -11.89 14.97 -9.71
N GLN A 20 -10.70 15.36 -9.24
CA GLN A 20 -10.61 16.42 -8.24
C GLN A 20 -9.36 17.29 -8.44
N LYS A 21 -9.41 18.11 -9.50
CA LYS A 21 -8.50 19.25 -9.66
C LYS A 21 -9.28 20.53 -9.30
N ASP A 22 -9.68 20.62 -8.04
CA ASP A 22 -10.19 21.85 -7.46
C ASP A 22 -8.99 22.62 -6.89
N ASN A 23 -8.66 23.76 -7.51
CA ASN A 23 -7.50 24.60 -7.19
C ASN A 23 -7.64 25.35 -5.84
N ASN A 24 -8.12 24.70 -4.77
CA ASN A 24 -8.31 25.36 -3.48
C ASN A 24 -7.25 24.90 -2.45
N PRO A 25 -6.26 25.75 -2.10
CA PRO A 25 -5.14 25.38 -1.21
C PRO A 25 -5.57 24.98 0.22
N PHE A 26 -6.79 25.36 0.62
CA PHE A 26 -7.35 25.01 1.92
C PHE A 26 -7.78 23.54 2.05
N HIS A 27 -8.23 22.91 0.95
CA HIS A 27 -8.59 21.49 0.99
C HIS A 27 -7.36 20.58 1.11
N GLU A 28 -6.25 21.00 0.51
CA GLU A 28 -4.98 20.27 0.51
C GLU A 28 -4.35 20.22 1.91
N THR A 29 -4.39 21.32 2.67
CA THR A 29 -3.86 21.37 4.04
C THR A 29 -4.60 20.40 4.98
N GLY A 30 -5.93 20.33 4.86
CA GLY A 30 -6.75 19.40 5.65
C GLY A 30 -6.53 17.93 5.26
N GLN A 31 -6.38 17.64 3.96
CA GLN A 31 -6.08 16.29 3.47
C GLN A 31 -4.69 15.83 3.91
N LEU A 32 -3.67 16.69 3.80
CA LEU A 32 -2.32 16.39 4.25
C LEU A 32 -2.29 16.12 5.75
N ARG A 33 -2.97 16.93 6.56
CA ARG A 33 -3.10 16.69 8.01
C ARG A 33 -3.71 15.32 8.30
N ARG A 34 -4.80 14.96 7.60
CA ARG A 34 -5.44 13.64 7.76
C ARG A 34 -4.52 12.51 7.31
N ALA A 35 -3.88 12.63 6.15
CA ALA A 35 -2.93 11.63 5.65
C ALA A 35 -1.78 11.39 6.64
N LYS A 36 -1.20 12.46 7.19
CA LYS A 36 -0.17 12.37 8.24
C LYS A 36 -0.68 11.68 9.51
N MET A 37 -1.88 12.02 9.96
CA MET A 37 -2.50 11.38 11.14
C MET A 37 -2.73 9.88 10.90
N HIS A 38 -3.31 9.51 9.75
CA HIS A 38 -3.54 8.10 9.40
C HIS A 38 -2.23 7.32 9.25
N ALA A 39 -1.19 7.93 8.66
CA ALA A 39 0.14 7.31 8.57
C ALA A 39 0.75 7.08 9.96
N ALA A 40 0.68 8.08 10.86
CA ALA A 40 1.18 7.93 12.23
C ALA A 40 0.46 6.81 12.99
N TYR A 41 -0.87 6.74 12.88
CA TYR A 41 -1.67 5.67 13.49
C TYR A 41 -1.33 4.29 12.93
N LEU A 42 -1.13 4.19 11.60
CA LEU A 42 -0.72 2.95 10.97
C LEU A 42 0.66 2.48 11.46
N ILE A 43 1.62 3.41 11.58
CA ILE A 43 2.97 3.11 12.10
C ILE A 43 2.88 2.59 13.54
N GLU A 44 2.10 3.27 14.40
CA GLU A 44 1.90 2.84 15.78
C GLU A 44 1.26 1.45 15.88
N ALA A 45 0.27 1.14 15.04
CA ALA A 45 -0.36 -0.18 14.98
C ALA A 45 0.62 -1.29 14.55
N ILE A 46 1.53 -1.00 13.61
CA ILE A 46 2.56 -1.93 13.15
C ILE A 46 3.61 -2.18 14.25
N ASP A 47 4.07 -1.12 14.90
CA ASP A 47 5.13 -1.19 15.92
C ASP A 47 4.63 -1.89 17.19
N SER A 48 3.43 -1.56 17.66
CA SER A 48 2.81 -2.18 18.85
C SER A 48 2.57 -3.68 18.69
N SER A 49 2.19 -4.11 17.48
CA SER A 49 1.98 -5.52 17.15
C SER A 49 3.28 -6.27 16.84
N LYS A 50 4.42 -5.58 16.72
CA LYS A 50 5.69 -6.12 16.21
C LYS A 50 5.48 -6.93 14.93
N ALA A 51 4.52 -6.51 14.09
CA ALA A 51 4.03 -7.34 13.00
C ALA A 51 5.02 -7.48 11.85
N LEU A 52 6.00 -6.57 11.76
CA LEU A 52 7.08 -6.64 10.79
C LEU A 52 8.36 -7.14 11.44
N THR A 53 8.98 -8.15 10.84
CA THR A 53 10.33 -8.57 11.23
C THR A 53 11.34 -7.49 10.81
N PRO A 54 12.55 -7.47 11.39
CA PRO A 54 13.61 -6.54 10.98
C PRO A 54 13.90 -6.58 9.47
N SER A 55 13.82 -7.76 8.85
CA SER A 55 14.06 -7.92 7.41
C SER A 55 12.97 -7.24 6.55
N LEU A 56 11.72 -7.24 7.02
CA LEU A 56 10.59 -6.56 6.36
C LEU A 56 10.65 -5.04 6.55
N HIS A 57 11.01 -4.56 7.75
CA HIS A 57 11.26 -3.14 7.98
C HIS A 57 12.33 -2.60 7.03
N GLN A 58 13.46 -3.31 6.93
CA GLN A 58 14.56 -2.91 6.04
C GLN A 58 14.13 -2.89 4.56
N LEU A 59 13.24 -3.81 4.15
CA LEU A 59 12.70 -3.82 2.79
C LEU A 59 11.79 -2.60 2.54
N LEU A 60 10.90 -2.29 3.48
CA LEU A 60 10.04 -1.11 3.43
C LEU A 60 10.86 0.18 3.36
N GLU A 61 11.84 0.32 4.23
CA GLU A 61 12.75 1.47 4.26
C GLU A 61 13.50 1.61 2.93
N ALA A 62 14.10 0.53 2.42
CA ALA A 62 14.78 0.57 1.12
C ALA A 62 13.85 0.93 -0.04
N SER A 63 12.59 0.48 -0.01
CA SER A 63 11.60 0.83 -1.04
C SER A 63 11.22 2.31 -1.02
N LEU A 64 11.23 2.94 0.15
CA LEU A 64 10.97 4.37 0.32
C LEU A 64 12.20 5.20 -0.08
N ILE A 65 13.40 4.82 0.37
CA ILE A 65 14.66 5.52 0.04
C ILE A 65 14.91 5.54 -1.47
N LEU A 66 14.69 4.41 -2.13
CA LEU A 66 14.91 4.26 -3.58
C LEU A 66 13.67 4.60 -4.42
N GLU A 67 12.56 4.94 -3.77
CA GLU A 67 11.26 5.22 -4.41
C GLU A 67 10.86 4.15 -5.44
N THR A 68 11.07 2.87 -5.11
CA THR A 68 10.83 1.77 -6.04
C THR A 68 10.32 0.52 -5.34
N THR A 69 9.47 -0.22 -6.05
CA THR A 69 9.01 -1.57 -5.69
C THR A 69 9.63 -2.64 -6.58
N ASN A 70 10.57 -2.26 -7.47
CA ASN A 70 11.18 -3.21 -8.39
C ASN A 70 12.06 -4.22 -7.63
N SER A 71 11.61 -5.48 -7.63
CA SER A 71 12.30 -6.56 -6.92
C SER A 71 13.76 -6.77 -7.33
N LYS A 72 14.17 -6.45 -8.56
CA LYS A 72 15.57 -6.59 -9.00
C LYS A 72 16.46 -5.51 -8.40
N ILE A 73 15.98 -4.26 -8.39
CA ILE A 73 16.72 -3.11 -7.84
C ILE A 73 16.88 -3.28 -6.34
N LEU A 74 15.80 -3.62 -5.64
CA LEU A 74 15.81 -3.83 -4.19
C LEU A 74 16.63 -5.07 -3.80
N ALA A 75 16.59 -6.14 -4.59
CA ALA A 75 17.42 -7.32 -4.38
C ALA A 75 18.91 -6.98 -4.45
N ALA A 76 19.32 -6.19 -5.45
CA ALA A 76 20.70 -5.75 -5.58
C ALA A 76 21.11 -4.84 -4.40
N TYR A 77 20.25 -3.89 -4.02
CA TYR A 77 20.51 -2.98 -2.90
C TYR A 77 20.65 -3.71 -1.55
N LEU A 78 19.72 -4.63 -1.26
CA LEU A 78 19.67 -5.37 0.00
C LEU A 78 20.56 -6.62 0.02
N LYS A 79 21.23 -6.94 -1.10
CA LYS A 79 22.02 -8.17 -1.29
C LYS A 79 21.21 -9.45 -1.00
N ARG A 80 19.96 -9.47 -1.46
CA ARG A 80 19.03 -10.61 -1.33
C ARG A 80 18.62 -11.10 -2.72
N SER A 81 17.99 -12.27 -2.80
CA SER A 81 17.45 -12.75 -4.09
C SER A 81 16.15 -12.01 -4.46
N PRO A 82 15.87 -11.77 -5.75
CA PRO A 82 14.58 -11.19 -6.17
C PRO A 82 13.37 -12.02 -5.74
N ALA A 83 13.52 -13.34 -5.62
CA ALA A 83 12.46 -14.22 -5.12
C ALA A 83 12.14 -13.94 -3.65
N THR A 84 13.16 -13.74 -2.82
CA THR A 84 13.02 -13.35 -1.41
C THR A 84 12.32 -12.00 -1.29
N ILE A 85 12.72 -11.00 -2.09
CA ILE A 85 12.08 -9.68 -2.06
C ILE A 85 10.58 -9.77 -2.37
N ARG A 86 10.19 -10.57 -3.37
CA ARG A 86 8.77 -10.74 -3.71
C ARG A 86 7.99 -11.40 -2.57
N SER A 87 8.51 -12.46 -1.96
CA SER A 87 7.81 -13.14 -0.87
C SER A 87 7.74 -12.27 0.40
N GLU A 88 8.77 -11.47 0.67
CA GLU A 88 8.76 -10.49 1.77
C GLU A 88 7.74 -9.37 1.52
N PHE A 89 7.62 -8.84 0.30
CA PHE A 89 6.56 -7.88 -0.02
C PHE A 89 5.17 -8.47 0.13
N GLN A 90 4.95 -9.73 -0.27
CA GLN A 90 3.67 -10.40 -0.03
C GLN A 90 3.32 -10.44 1.46
N ARG A 91 4.29 -10.75 2.32
CA ARG A 91 4.10 -10.73 3.78
C ARG A 91 3.77 -9.32 4.29
N ILE A 92 4.45 -8.29 3.79
CA ILE A 92 4.12 -6.89 4.11
C ILE A 92 2.67 -6.57 3.73
N CYS A 93 2.24 -6.95 2.52
CA CYS A 93 0.85 -6.76 2.09
C CYS A 93 -0.14 -7.51 2.97
N THR A 94 0.17 -8.74 3.41
CA THR A 94 -0.68 -9.48 4.35
C THR A 94 -0.78 -8.75 5.69
N VAL A 95 0.34 -8.32 6.28
CA VAL A 95 0.35 -7.58 7.55
C VAL A 95 -0.48 -6.30 7.44
N LEU A 96 -0.26 -5.50 6.41
CA LEU A 96 -0.96 -4.24 6.21
C LEU A 96 -2.45 -4.44 5.88
N GLY A 97 -2.78 -5.48 5.11
CA GLY A 97 -4.16 -5.84 4.79
C GLY A 97 -4.95 -6.27 6.03
N HIS A 98 -4.32 -7.03 6.93
CA HIS A 98 -4.94 -7.42 8.20
C HIS A 98 -5.18 -6.19 9.10
N ILE A 99 -4.24 -5.24 9.14
CA ILE A 99 -4.40 -3.96 9.88
C ILE A 99 -5.54 -3.10 9.31
N GLY A 100 -5.76 -3.14 7.99
CA GLY A 100 -6.90 -2.47 7.34
C GLY A 100 -8.27 -3.01 7.78
N GLU A 101 -8.39 -4.32 8.00
CA GLU A 101 -9.65 -4.95 8.45
C GLU A 101 -9.99 -4.60 9.92
N PHE A 102 -8.98 -4.33 10.76
CA PHE A 102 -9.20 -3.81 12.13
C PHE A 102 -9.82 -2.40 12.15
N GLN A 103 -9.62 -1.59 11.11
CA GLN A 103 -10.26 -0.26 11.01
C GLN A 103 -11.74 -0.35 10.58
N LYS A 104 -12.11 -1.42 9.86
CA LYS A 104 -13.48 -1.62 9.37
C LYS A 104 -14.43 -2.07 10.50
N THR A 105 -13.91 -2.79 11.49
CA THR A 105 -14.70 -3.29 12.63
C THR A 105 -14.92 -2.25 13.74
N SER A 106 -14.09 -1.21 13.83
CA SER A 106 -14.32 -0.06 14.74
C SER A 106 -15.36 0.95 14.24
N SER A 107 -15.95 0.75 13.06
CA SER A 107 -17.00 1.61 12.50
C SER A 107 -18.43 1.08 12.80
N ILE A 108 -18.65 0.43 13.94
CA ILE A 108 -19.98 -0.02 14.37
C ILE A 108 -20.52 0.90 15.48
N LYS A 109 -21.43 1.77 15.03
CA LYS A 109 -22.54 2.49 15.69
C LYS A 109 -22.29 3.23 17.02
N ILE A 110 -22.41 4.56 16.95
CA ILE A 110 -23.27 5.34 17.85
C ILE A 110 -24.41 5.89 17.01
#